data_AF-A0A4Q2KSD9-F1
#
_entry.id   AF-A0A4Q2KSD9-F1
#
_cell.length_a   1.000
_cell.length_b   1.000
_cell.length_c   1.000
_cell.angle_alpha   90.00
_cell.angle_beta   90.00
_cell.angle_gamma   90.00
#
_symmetry.space_group_name_H-M   'P 1'
#
loop_
_entity.id
_entity.type
_entity.pdbx_description
1 polymer ?
#
loop_
_entity_poly.entity_id
_entity_poly.type
_entity_poly.pdbx_seq_one_letter_code
_entity_poly.pdbx_strand_id
1 'polypeptide(L)'
;MKKILISLFLTLLAFSFLGCGETKYPVYKEDDKIDLLFEAIVNEDEKSMKELKVILSQLTAGKNQGDKIATQEYFDWQEKIRVVEFIKAEEENKKQ
;
A
#
# COMPACT_ATOMS: atom_id res chain seq x y z
N MET A 1 10.13 10.37 22.86
CA MET A 1 10.58 11.01 21.60
C MET A 1 10.52 10.01 20.46
N LYS A 2 9.32 9.68 19.92
CA LYS A 2 9.15 8.70 18.82
C LYS A 2 8.22 9.16 17.69
N LYS A 3 7.59 10.34 17.81
CA LYS A 3 6.53 10.80 16.89
C LYS A 3 7.04 11.68 15.73
N ILE A 4 8.31 12.12 15.77
CA ILE A 4 8.84 13.11 14.80
C ILE A 4 9.55 12.43 13.62
N LEU A 5 9.99 11.17 13.77
CA LEU A 5 10.71 10.45 12.70
C LEU A 5 9.80 9.95 11.55
N ILE A 6 8.52 9.65 11.84
CA ILE A 6 7.56 9.18 10.81
C ILE A 6 7.14 10.34 9.90
N SER A 7 7.13 11.58 10.44
CA SER A 7 6.74 12.77 9.69
C SER A 7 7.71 13.12 8.55
N LEU A 8 8.96 12.67 8.60
CA LEU A 8 9.96 12.95 7.57
C LEU A 8 9.92 11.94 6.41
N PHE A 9 9.39 10.73 6.63
CA PHE A 9 9.31 9.70 5.59
C PHE A 9 8.17 9.97 4.59
N LEU A 10 7.07 10.56 5.08
CA LEU A 10 5.89 10.94 4.28
C LEU A 10 6.15 12.07 3.27
N THR A 11 7.11 12.95 3.53
CA THR A 11 7.46 14.05 2.60
C THR A 11 8.55 13.66 1.59
N LEU A 12 9.34 12.62 1.86
CA LEU A 12 10.38 12.14 0.95
C LEU A 12 9.87 11.17 -0.12
N LEU A 13 8.79 10.42 0.16
CA LEU A 13 8.16 9.51 -0.80
C LEU A 13 7.54 10.24 -2.01
N ALA A 14 7.24 11.54 -1.87
CA ALA A 14 6.67 12.34 -2.94
C ALA A 14 7.71 12.91 -3.94
N PHE A 15 9.02 12.80 -3.67
CA PHE A 15 10.03 13.60 -4.38
C PHE A 15 11.14 12.83 -5.10
N SER A 16 10.99 11.51 -5.29
CA SER A 16 12.06 10.68 -5.86
C SER A 16 11.70 9.95 -7.15
N PHE A 17 11.11 10.63 -8.15
CA PHE A 17 11.24 10.19 -9.56
C PHE A 17 11.34 11.36 -10.55
N LEU A 18 12.57 11.86 -10.71
CA LEU A 18 13.03 12.53 -11.92
C LEU A 18 13.30 11.46 -12.99
N GLY A 19 12.44 11.40 -14.00
CA GLY A 19 12.76 10.84 -15.33
C GLY A 19 12.36 9.39 -15.60
N CYS A 20 11.12 9.19 -16.10
CA CYS A 20 10.79 8.41 -17.32
C CYS A 20 9.28 8.10 -17.32
N GLY A 21 8.46 9.01 -17.87
CA GLY A 21 7.01 8.88 -17.97
C GLY A 21 6.29 9.04 -16.62
N GLU A 22 5.52 10.10 -16.46
CA GLU A 22 4.68 10.29 -15.27
C GLU A 22 3.70 9.12 -15.16
N THR A 23 3.99 8.12 -14.33
CA THR A 23 2.98 7.12 -13.98
C THR A 23 1.86 7.85 -13.28
N LYS A 24 0.61 7.63 -13.71
CA LYS A 24 -0.57 8.32 -13.15
C LYS A 24 -0.88 7.93 -11.70
N TYR A 25 -0.07 7.05 -11.11
CA TYR A 25 -0.24 6.51 -9.77
C TYR A 25 1.15 6.09 -9.23
N PRO A 26 1.34 6.16 -7.90
CA PRO A 26 2.57 5.75 -7.23
C PRO A 26 2.81 4.24 -7.38
N VAL A 27 4.05 3.87 -7.69
CA VAL A 27 4.54 2.49 -7.63
C VAL A 27 5.30 2.34 -6.32
N TYR A 28 4.81 1.47 -5.44
CA TYR A 28 5.42 1.23 -4.14
C TYR A 28 6.44 0.10 -4.23
N LYS A 29 7.50 0.19 -3.42
CA LYS A 29 8.39 -0.96 -3.24
C LYS A 29 7.66 -2.04 -2.43
N GLU A 30 8.11 -3.27 -2.59
CA GLU A 30 7.54 -4.43 -1.90
C GLU A 30 7.46 -4.24 -0.38
N ASP A 31 8.53 -3.77 0.26
CA ASP A 31 8.57 -3.52 1.71
C ASP A 31 7.55 -2.44 2.12
N ASP A 32 7.45 -1.33 1.36
CA ASP A 32 6.51 -0.25 1.64
C ASP A 32 5.05 -0.72 1.54
N LYS A 33 4.75 -1.65 0.62
CA LYS A 33 3.42 -2.27 0.51
C LYS A 33 3.11 -3.09 1.75
N ILE A 34 4.05 -3.92 2.19
CA ILE A 34 3.88 -4.79 3.36
C ILE A 34 3.66 -3.93 4.61
N ASP A 35 4.50 -2.93 4.85
CA ASP A 35 4.39 -2.04 6.02
C ASP A 35 3.02 -1.35 6.07
N LEU A 36 2.56 -0.76 4.95
CA LEU A 36 1.24 -0.13 4.89
C LEU A 36 0.12 -1.13 5.17
N LEU A 37 0.21 -2.35 4.63
CA LEU A 37 -0.80 -3.38 4.82
C LEU A 37 -0.85 -3.88 6.26
N PHE A 38 0.29 -4.03 6.93
CA PHE A 38 0.33 -4.38 8.36
C PHE A 38 -0.32 -3.29 9.20
N GLU A 39 0.02 -2.02 8.97
CA GLU A 39 -0.61 -0.91 9.70
C GLU A 39 -2.12 -0.85 9.44
N ALA A 40 -2.55 -1.00 8.18
CA ALA A 40 -3.96 -0.92 7.82
C ALA A 40 -4.79 -2.12 8.32
N ILE A 41 -4.31 -3.35 8.14
CA ILE A 41 -5.10 -4.58 8.32
C ILE A 41 -4.88 -5.18 9.71
N VAL A 42 -3.62 -5.29 10.15
CA VAL A 42 -3.27 -5.93 11.43
C VAL A 42 -3.44 -4.95 12.58
N ASN A 43 -2.91 -3.74 12.44
CA ASN A 43 -3.03 -2.71 13.49
C ASN A 43 -4.36 -1.93 13.41
N GLU A 44 -5.15 -2.14 12.35
CA GLU A 44 -6.42 -1.46 12.10
C GLU A 44 -6.31 0.08 12.11
N ASP A 45 -5.17 0.62 11.68
CA ASP A 45 -4.94 2.06 11.62
C ASP A 45 -5.81 2.71 10.54
N GLU A 46 -6.71 3.59 10.97
CA GLU A 46 -7.70 4.23 10.09
C GLU A 46 -7.05 5.07 8.98
N LYS A 47 -5.94 5.74 9.28
CA LYS A 47 -5.21 6.56 8.31
C LYS A 47 -4.63 5.69 7.20
N SER A 48 -3.96 4.60 7.57
CA SER A 48 -3.36 3.64 6.65
C SER A 48 -4.42 2.91 5.83
N MET A 49 -5.56 2.57 6.44
CA MET A 49 -6.73 2.02 5.73
C MET A 49 -7.27 3.00 4.67
N LYS A 50 -7.33 4.30 5.00
CA LYS A 50 -7.79 5.33 4.06
C LYS A 50 -6.79 5.51 2.90
N GLU A 51 -5.49 5.48 3.19
CA GLU A 51 -4.43 5.53 2.19
C GLU A 51 -4.50 4.32 1.24
N LEU A 52 -4.62 3.11 1.78
CA LEU A 52 -4.79 1.88 0.99
C LEU A 52 -5.99 1.96 0.05
N LYS A 53 -7.14 2.48 0.52
CA LYS A 53 -8.34 2.67 -0.32
C LYS A 53 -8.10 3.62 -1.48
N VAL A 54 -7.35 4.70 -1.27
CA VAL A 54 -7.00 5.66 -2.32
C VAL A 54 -6.12 5.00 -3.38
N ILE A 55 -5.08 4.27 -2.96
CA ILE A 55 -4.17 3.54 -3.85
C ILE A 55 -4.96 2.56 -4.72
N LEU A 56 -5.77 1.70 -4.10
CA LEU A 56 -6.57 0.69 -4.83
C LEU A 56 -7.57 1.33 -5.79
N SER A 57 -8.15 2.47 -5.44
CA SER A 57 -9.07 3.22 -6.30
C SER A 57 -8.35 3.75 -7.56
N GLN A 58 -7.17 4.34 -7.39
CA GLN A 58 -6.35 4.84 -8.51
C GLN A 58 -5.91 3.70 -9.44
N LEU A 59 -5.44 2.59 -8.87
CA LEU A 59 -5.03 1.41 -9.64
C LEU A 59 -6.21 0.78 -10.37
N THR A 60 -7.39 0.73 -9.74
CA THR A 60 -8.61 0.23 -10.39
C THR A 60 -9.02 1.11 -11.57
N ALA A 61 -8.95 2.44 -11.41
CA ALA A 61 -9.24 3.37 -12.50
C ALA A 61 -8.25 3.20 -13.67
N GLY A 62 -6.95 3.08 -13.39
CA GLY A 62 -5.92 2.83 -14.41
C GLY A 62 -6.13 1.49 -15.12
N LYS A 63 -6.38 0.41 -14.37
CA LYS A 63 -6.70 -0.91 -14.91
C LYS A 63 -7.90 -0.85 -15.87
N ASN A 64 -8.98 -0.17 -15.47
CA ASN A 64 -10.18 -0.03 -16.30
C ASN A 64 -9.94 0.80 -17.58
N GLN A 65 -8.91 1.64 -17.59
CA GLN A 65 -8.46 2.39 -18.78
C GLN A 65 -7.50 1.57 -19.67
N GLY A 66 -7.24 0.30 -19.35
CA GLY A 66 -6.32 -0.56 -20.09
C GLY A 66 -4.85 -0.29 -19.79
N ASP A 67 -4.54 0.40 -18.69
CA ASP A 67 -3.16 0.65 -18.27
C ASP A 67 -2.53 -0.64 -17.70
N LYS A 68 -1.50 -1.12 -18.38
CA LYS A 68 -0.81 -2.36 -18.03
C LYS A 68 -0.07 -2.27 -16.69
N ILE A 69 0.51 -1.11 -16.38
CA ILE A 69 1.26 -0.93 -15.13
C ILE A 69 0.26 -0.91 -13.97
N ALA A 70 -0.85 -0.19 -14.09
CA ALA A 70 -1.92 -0.17 -13.09
C ALA A 70 -2.49 -1.56 -12.85
N THR A 71 -2.65 -2.33 -13.93
CA THR A 71 -3.17 -3.70 -13.86
C THR A 71 -2.22 -4.61 -13.09
N GLN A 72 -0.93 -4.56 -13.39
CA GLN A 72 0.09 -5.34 -12.70
C GLN A 72 0.17 -4.96 -11.22
N GLU A 73 0.25 -3.65 -10.94
CA GLU A 73 0.30 -3.14 -9.57
C GLU A 73 -0.95 -3.51 -8.77
N TYR A 74 -2.14 -3.41 -9.37
CA TYR A 74 -3.39 -3.81 -8.73
C TYR A 74 -3.33 -5.28 -8.26
N PHE A 75 -2.87 -6.19 -9.13
CA PHE A 75 -2.81 -7.61 -8.77
C PHE A 75 -1.74 -7.89 -7.70
N ASP A 76 -0.59 -7.22 -7.74
CA ASP A 76 0.44 -7.34 -6.70
C ASP A 76 -0.10 -6.88 -5.32
N TRP A 77 -0.80 -5.74 -5.27
CA TRP A 77 -1.46 -5.30 -4.05
C TRP A 77 -2.51 -6.31 -3.55
N GLN A 78 -3.33 -6.87 -4.45
CA GLN A 78 -4.35 -7.88 -4.09
C GLN A 78 -3.75 -9.19 -3.59
N GLU A 79 -2.58 -9.60 -4.09
CA GLU A 79 -1.84 -10.75 -3.56
C GLU A 79 -1.36 -10.47 -2.14
N LYS A 80 -0.70 -9.34 -1.92
CA LYS A 80 -0.16 -8.96 -0.62
C LYS A 80 -1.25 -8.76 0.45
N ILE A 81 -2.39 -8.19 0.08
CA ILE A 81 -3.56 -8.07 0.97
C ILE A 81 -3.96 -9.45 1.51
N ARG A 82 -4.10 -10.44 0.62
CA ARG A 82 -4.49 -11.81 1.03
C ARG A 82 -3.48 -12.45 1.97
N VAL A 83 -2.18 -12.21 1.74
CA VAL A 83 -1.12 -12.70 2.64
C VAL A 83 -1.25 -12.08 4.03
N VAL A 84 -1.44 -10.76 4.12
CA VAL A 84 -1.55 -10.06 5.42
C VAL A 84 -2.85 -10.42 6.15
N GLU A 85 -3.97 -10.55 5.44
CA GLU A 85 -5.24 -11.03 6.00
C GLU A 85 -5.10 -12.45 6.58
N PHE A 86 -4.39 -13.34 5.88
CA PHE A 86 -4.10 -14.67 6.38
C PHE A 86 -3.25 -14.63 7.66
N ILE A 87 -2.21 -13.80 7.71
CA ILE A 87 -1.37 -13.62 8.90
C ILE A 87 -2.22 -13.13 10.09
N LYS A 88 -3.08 -12.14 9.88
CA LYS A 88 -4.00 -11.65 10.92
C LYS A 88 -4.89 -12.77 11.46
N ALA A 89 -5.50 -13.55 10.58
CA ALA A 89 -6.36 -14.67 10.97
C ALA A 89 -5.60 -15.74 11.78
N GLU A 90 -4.37 -16.06 11.37
CA GLU A 90 -3.50 -16.99 12.12
C GLU A 90 -3.12 -16.46 13.51
N GLU A 91 -2.87 -15.15 13.64
CA GLU A 91 -2.60 -14.54 14.95
C GLU A 91 -3.83 -14.53 15.86
N GLU A 92 -5.03 -14.32 15.30
CA GLU A 92 -6.29 -14.38 16.03
C GLU A 92 -6.61 -15.80 16.49
N ASN A 93 -6.41 -16.81 15.63
CA ASN A 93 -6.61 -18.22 15.97
C ASN A 93 -5.67 -18.68 17.10
N LYS A 94 -4.42 -18.21 17.14
CA LYS A 94 -3.45 -18.54 18.21
C LYS A 94 -3.79 -17.92 19.56
N LYS A 95 -4.64 -16.89 19.60
CA LYS A 95 -5.06 -16.22 20.83
C LYS A 95 -6.30 -16.86 21.47
N GLN A 96 -6.95 -17.82 20.78
CA GLN A 96 -8.09 -18.60 21.25
C GLN A 96 -7.64 -19.87 21.97
#